data_AF-A0A1X4XZL1-F1
#
_entry.id   AF-A0A1X4XZL1-F1
#
_cell.length_a   1.000
_cell.length_b   1.000
_cell.length_c   1.000
_cell.angle_alpha   90.00
_cell.angle_beta   90.00
_cell.angle_gamma   90.00
#
_symmetry.space_group_name_H-M   'P 1'
#
loop_
_entity.id
_entity.type
_entity.pdbx_description
1 polymer ?
#
loop_
_entity_poly.entity_id
_entity_poly.type
_entity_poly.pdbx_seq_one_letter_code
_entity_poly.pdbx_strand_id
1 'polypeptide(L)' 'MEYEDYDISKIEAERVVIEMAKWGMEKRDYEIGKIVSISAEHIVERNGCAFACVVLWWK' A
#
# COMPACT_ATOMS: atom_id res chain seq x y z
N MET A 1 -0.02 3.90 -5.05
CA MET A 1 0.49 2.54 -5.27
C MET A 1 -0.38 1.60 -4.48
N GLU A 2 -0.56 0.38 -4.97
CA GLU A 2 -1.17 -0.72 -4.24
C GLU A 2 -0.18 -1.88 -4.18
N TYR A 3 -0.38 -2.78 -3.21
CA TYR A 3 0.41 -4.00 -3.03
C TYR A 3 -0.41 -5.01 -2.23
N GLU A 4 -0.45 -6.26 -2.69
CA GLU A 4 -1.02 -7.39 -1.96
C GLU A 4 -0.13 -8.63 -2.04
N ASP A 5 -0.19 -9.47 -0.99
CA ASP A 5 0.45 -10.78 -0.95
C ASP A 5 -0.28 -11.71 0.03
N TYR A 6 -0.02 -13.02 -0.05
CA TYR A 6 -0.65 -14.05 0.79
C TYR A 6 0.12 -14.34 2.08
N ASP A 7 1.46 -14.19 2.09
CA ASP A 7 2.33 -14.54 3.22
C ASP A 7 3.12 -13.32 3.69
N ILE A 8 2.40 -12.28 4.11
CA ILE A 8 2.98 -11.02 4.53
C ILE A 8 2.19 -10.41 5.70
N SER A 9 2.88 -9.76 6.62
CA SER A 9 2.23 -8.94 7.64
C SER A 9 1.79 -7.59 7.09
N LYS A 10 0.79 -6.95 7.70
CA LYS A 10 0.37 -5.58 7.35
C LYS A 10 1.52 -4.59 7.41
N ILE A 11 2.44 -4.73 8.37
CA ILE A 11 3.59 -3.84 8.56
C ILE A 11 4.54 -3.96 7.37
N GLU A 12 4.78 -5.18 6.91
CA GLU A 12 5.67 -5.41 5.79
C GLU A 12 5.05 -5.01 4.46
N ALA A 13 3.76 -5.31 4.25
CA ALA A 13 3.02 -4.83 3.08
C ALA A 13 3.02 -3.29 3.00
N GLU A 14 2.83 -2.60 4.13
CA GLU A 14 2.88 -1.14 4.20
C GLU A 14 4.27 -0.60 3.86
N ARG A 15 5.33 -1.25 4.37
CA ARG A 15 6.70 -0.88 4.01
C ARG A 15 6.96 -1.01 2.51
N VAL A 16 6.52 -2.10 1.89
CA VAL A 16 6.73 -2.36 0.45
C VAL A 16 6.01 -1.30 -0.40
N VAL A 17 4.72 -1.03 -0.13
CA VAL A 17 3.97 -0.05 -0.93
C VAL A 17 4.52 1.38 -0.78
N ILE A 18 5.10 1.72 0.39
CA ILE A 18 5.82 2.98 0.61
C ILE A 18 7.08 3.04 -0.27
N GLU A 19 7.90 2.00 -0.30
CA GLU A 19 9.10 1.96 -1.15
C GLU A 19 8.74 2.04 -2.64
N MET A 20 7.67 1.36 -3.07
CA MET A 20 7.14 1.47 -4.44
C MET A 20 6.75 2.92 -4.78
N ALA A 21 6.13 3.63 -3.84
CA ALA A 21 5.80 5.05 -4.03
C ALA A 21 7.06 5.92 -4.13
N LYS A 22 8.07 5.67 -3.30
CA LYS A 22 9.38 6.37 -3.37
C LYS A 22 10.08 6.16 -4.70
N TRP A 23 10.23 4.91 -5.13
CA TRP A 23 10.83 4.57 -6.43
C TRP A 23 10.08 5.20 -7.60
N GLY A 24 8.75 5.27 -7.51
CA GLY A 24 7.92 5.94 -8.49
C GLY A 24 8.27 7.44 -8.62
N MET A 25 8.48 8.14 -7.51
CA MET A 25 8.83 9.56 -7.53
C MET A 25 10.29 9.79 -7.93
N GLU A 26 11.22 8.98 -7.43
CA GLU A 26 12.64 9.03 -7.80
C GLU A 26 12.84 8.86 -9.31
N LYS A 27 12.16 7.88 -9.92
CA LYS A 27 12.20 7.67 -11.38
C LYS A 27 11.71 8.88 -12.19
N ARG A 28 10.95 9.78 -11.57
CA ARG A 28 10.40 11.01 -12.18
C ARG A 28 11.19 12.27 -11.80
N ASP A 29 12.23 12.13 -10.99
CA ASP A 29 13.01 13.25 -10.44
C ASP A 29 12.14 14.24 -9.64
N TYR A 30 11.17 13.69 -8.88
CA TYR A 30 10.25 14.50 -8.06
C TYR A 30 10.56 14.38 -6.57
N GLU A 31 10.56 15.52 -5.87
CA GLU A 31 10.66 15.58 -4.42
C GLU A 31 9.36 15.14 -3.74
N ILE A 32 9.49 14.37 -2.65
CA ILE A 32 8.35 13.85 -1.89
C ILE A 32 8.05 14.77 -0.70
N GLY A 33 6.90 15.44 -0.73
CA GLY A 33 6.43 16.22 0.42
C GLY A 33 5.94 15.36 1.59
N LYS A 34 5.10 14.35 1.31
CA LYS A 34 4.59 13.39 2.30
C LYS A 34 4.13 12.11 1.63
N ILE A 35 4.35 10.96 2.28
CA ILE A 35 3.68 9.70 1.96
C ILE A 35 2.63 9.44 3.04
N VAL A 36 1.42 9.10 2.61
CA VAL A 36 0.34 8.61 3.48
C VAL A 36 -0.02 7.21 2.99
N SER A 37 -0.07 6.26 3.91
CA SER A 37 -0.33 4.85 3.64
C SER A 37 -1.34 4.30 4.63
N ILE A 38 -1.93 3.17 4.27
CA ILE A 38 -2.76 2.34 5.14
C ILE A 38 -2.61 0.90 4.67
N SER A 39 -2.63 -0.04 5.61
CA SER A 39 -2.52 -1.47 5.36
C SER A 39 -3.55 -2.26 6.17
N ALA A 40 -3.91 -3.44 5.66
CA ALA A 40 -4.74 -4.41 6.35
C ALA A 40 -4.18 -5.81 6.09
N GLU A 41 -4.26 -6.67 7.09
CA GLU A 41 -3.97 -8.11 6.98
C GLU A 41 -5.18 -8.92 7.42
N HIS A 42 -5.30 -10.13 6.91
CA HIS A 42 -6.40 -11.02 7.26
C HIS A 42 -5.88 -12.46 7.43
N ILE A 43 -6.16 -13.05 8.59
CA ILE A 43 -5.93 -14.48 8.83
C ILE A 43 -7.16 -15.23 8.31
N VAL A 44 -6.98 -15.99 7.22
CA VAL A 44 -8.07 -16.68 6.55
C VAL A 44 -8.58 -17.85 7.39
N GLU A 45 -9.85 -17.84 7.77
CA GLU A 45 -10.50 -18.98 8.45
C GLU A 45 -11.06 -20.02 7.45
N ARG A 46 -11.72 -19.57 6.38
CA ARG A 46 -12.28 -20.45 5.33
C ARG A 46 -12.20 -19.86 3.93
N ASN A 47 -12.68 -18.63 3.75
CA ASN A 47 -12.53 -17.82 2.54
C ASN A 47 -12.40 -16.36 2.99
N GLY A 48 -11.31 -15.68 2.64
CA GLY A 48 -11.01 -14.34 3.11
C GLY A 48 -10.41 -13.47 2.01
N CYS A 49 -10.47 -12.15 2.19
CA CYS A 49 -9.90 -11.17 1.28
C CYS A 49 -9.39 -9.97 2.09
N ALA A 50 -8.18 -9.52 1.77
CA ALA A 50 -7.67 -8.22 2.20
C ALA A 50 -7.76 -7.26 1.01
N PHE A 51 -8.15 -6.00 1.27
CA PHE A 51 -8.34 -4.99 0.25
C PHE A 51 -7.88 -3.62 0.75
N ALA A 52 -7.16 -2.90 -0.10
CA ALA A 52 -6.73 -1.52 0.15
C ALA A 52 -6.99 -0.69 -1.12
N CYS A 53 -7.46 0.55 -0.95
CA CYS A 53 -7.69 1.45 -2.07
C CYS A 53 -7.58 2.93 -1.68
N VAL A 54 -7.48 3.78 -2.70
CA VAL A 54 -7.62 5.23 -2.56
C VAL A 54 -8.88 5.63 -3.31
N VAL A 55 -9.91 6.08 -2.57
CA VAL A 55 -11.14 6.60 -3.17
C VAL A 55 -11.00 8.10 -3.37
N LEU A 56 -11.00 8.53 -4.62
CA LEU A 56 -11.06 9.95 -4.98
C LEU A 56 -12.52 10.37 -5.08
N TRP A 57 -12.88 11.46 -4.40
CA TRP A 57 -14.24 12.00 -4.40
C TRP A 57 -14.25 13.52 -4.44
N TRP A 58 -15.41 14.09 -4.79
CA TRP A 58 -15.61 15.54 -4.80
C TRP A 58 -15.73 16.08 -3.36
N LYS A 59 -15.21 17.28 -3.13
CA LYS A 59 -15.30 17.97 -1.84
C LYS A 59 -16.64 18.69 -1.70
#